data_AF-A0A821X6X2-F1
#
_entry.id   AF-A0A821X6X2-F1
#
_cell.length_a   1.000
_cell.length_b   1.000
_cell.length_c   1.000
_cell.angle_alpha   90.00
_cell.angle_beta   90.00
_cell.angle_gamma   90.00
#
_symmetry.space_group_name_H-M   'P 1'
#
loop_
_entity.id
_entity.type
_entity.pdbx_description
1 polymer ?
#
loop_
_entity_poly.entity_id
_entity_poly.type
_entity_poly.pdbx_seq_one_letter_code
_entity_poly.pdbx_strand_id
1 'polypeptide(L)'
;MDVTTHPDLVIDTYTPHFSWRLADEYDDDGRLIRGVQQVGYHILVHDIVTGQLMWNSEYVHSSSSTQILYVGARFTSDTRYTVTIRYFTAQRESEWYTAYFRTALFLVTDWTGDWIGSNNINMNQLRRVTSIKQTSIRSATAYISGIGYYQLYIEGALIDQTRRLDVGWTTYQQRTLYTSYDLTDVFNTSTGLIGIGIVLGQGWYNRQQWAIGLGARTELAEQYGPPRVLMQLNIAYTDGTSQSIVTDSSWLGREGEHRYDSVYMGTMMDLRATRSCWSCASFTDPYSLWINASVLPSPVNFTAGGQFSLQTMNPIRIGPNALHIATSDRSGLVAGVNGASLTTGGVLKPISQDYVNGQVFDLGQNFAGWCKLSSLKAAKSTIIQLRYAELRYSRGQNGIDFRGLYYENLQSIAVMDTVILNGTGNETFEPLFTYHGFRYLLVNGYDNICKDDIECYNAHSETTLIGNFTSSSAVLNQIQHNILWSQLSNSMSLPTDCPQRNERRGWMGDAGLSIDEVLYNFDYVAFYLNFLTMIADNQGSDGALLQSFLSNVDLRKCITTIII
;
A
#
# COMPACT_ATOMS: atom_id res chain seq x y z
N MET A 1 -2.68 -0.22 -15.85
CA MET A 1 -1.44 -0.81 -15.32
C MET A 1 -0.61 -1.30 -16.49
N ASP A 2 0.70 -1.01 -16.46
CA ASP A 2 1.65 -1.46 -17.48
C ASP A 2 2.11 -2.89 -17.17
N VAL A 3 1.90 -3.80 -18.12
CA VAL A 3 2.25 -5.23 -18.02
C VAL A 3 3.75 -5.48 -17.93
N THR A 4 4.59 -4.52 -18.35
CA THR A 4 6.05 -4.64 -18.27
C THR A 4 6.58 -4.45 -16.84
N THR A 5 5.88 -3.62 -16.05
CA THR A 5 6.21 -3.37 -14.64
C THR A 5 5.42 -4.27 -13.70
N HIS A 6 4.36 -4.93 -14.19
CA HIS A 6 3.48 -5.80 -13.43
C HIS A 6 3.28 -7.14 -14.15
N PRO A 7 4.30 -8.03 -14.17
CA PRO A 7 4.23 -9.30 -14.90
C PRO A 7 3.12 -10.24 -14.38
N ASP A 8 2.72 -10.09 -13.12
CA ASP A 8 1.59 -10.81 -12.50
C ASP A 8 0.35 -9.93 -12.33
N LEU A 9 0.03 -9.12 -13.35
CA LEU A 9 -1.14 -8.25 -13.38
C LEU A 9 -2.43 -9.05 -13.11
N VAL A 10 -3.18 -8.66 -12.09
CA VAL A 10 -4.53 -9.17 -11.81
C VAL A 10 -5.57 -8.09 -12.13
N ILE A 11 -6.63 -8.46 -12.85
CA ILE A 11 -7.72 -7.56 -13.21
C ILE A 11 -9.06 -8.03 -12.62
N ASP A 12 -9.90 -7.07 -12.22
CA ASP A 12 -11.24 -7.31 -11.68
C ASP A 12 -12.30 -6.65 -12.57
N THR A 13 -12.25 -6.98 -13.86
CA THR A 13 -13.28 -6.60 -14.84
C THR A 13 -13.42 -7.66 -15.93
N TYR A 14 -14.64 -7.84 -16.42
CA TYR A 14 -14.93 -8.68 -17.59
C TYR A 14 -14.63 -7.99 -18.92
N THR A 15 -14.47 -6.66 -18.90
CA THR A 15 -14.32 -5.84 -20.09
C THR A 15 -13.12 -4.89 -19.91
N PRO A 16 -11.89 -5.44 -19.84
CA PRO A 16 -10.69 -4.62 -19.75
C PRO A 16 -10.49 -3.80 -21.02
N HIS A 17 -9.62 -2.79 -20.91
CA HIS A 17 -9.17 -2.00 -22.04
C HIS A 17 -7.69 -2.27 -22.31
N PHE A 18 -7.33 -2.42 -23.58
CA PHE A 18 -5.94 -2.61 -24.00
C PHE A 18 -5.37 -1.33 -24.60
N SER A 19 -4.11 -1.05 -24.29
CA SER A 19 -3.37 0.09 -24.84
C SER A 19 -1.97 -0.34 -25.19
N TRP A 20 -1.39 0.23 -26.23
CA TRP A 20 -0.01 -0.01 -26.64
C TRP A 20 0.64 1.26 -27.18
N ARG A 21 1.97 1.29 -27.12
CA ARG A 21 2.79 2.33 -27.73
C ARG A 21 3.41 1.79 -29.01
N LEU A 22 3.42 2.61 -30.06
CA LEU A 22 4.11 2.28 -31.30
C LEU A 22 5.62 2.33 -31.04
N ALA A 23 6.36 1.40 -31.63
CA ALA A 23 7.81 1.42 -31.59
C ALA A 23 8.36 2.37 -32.67
N ASP A 24 9.55 2.92 -32.44
CA ASP A 24 10.29 3.68 -33.45
C ASP A 24 10.50 2.83 -34.70
N GLU A 25 10.38 3.46 -35.88
CA GLU A 25 10.59 2.82 -37.17
C GLU A 25 11.77 3.45 -37.90
N TYR A 26 12.52 2.64 -38.65
CA TYR A 26 13.72 3.05 -39.35
C TYR A 26 13.63 2.63 -40.81
N ASP A 27 14.16 3.47 -41.73
CA ASP A 27 14.28 3.12 -43.14
C ASP A 27 15.42 2.11 -43.39
N ASP A 28 15.59 1.66 -44.63
CA ASP A 28 16.62 0.70 -45.02
C ASP A 28 18.06 1.21 -44.77
N ASP A 29 18.26 2.53 -44.65
CA ASP A 29 19.53 3.18 -44.31
C ASP A 29 19.73 3.34 -42.78
N GLY A 30 18.77 2.90 -41.96
CA GLY A 30 18.79 3.01 -40.51
C GLY A 30 18.42 4.40 -39.97
N ARG A 31 17.74 5.25 -40.75
CA ARG A 31 17.28 6.57 -40.32
C ARG A 31 15.87 6.49 -39.73
N LEU A 32 15.65 7.18 -38.61
CA LEU A 32 14.35 7.27 -37.96
C LEU A 32 13.29 7.87 -38.90
N ILE A 33 12.21 7.15 -39.12
CA ILE A 33 11.05 7.59 -39.89
C ILE A 33 10.20 8.50 -39.01
N ARG A 34 9.86 9.69 -39.53
CA ARG A 34 9.03 10.68 -38.84
C ARG A 34 7.59 10.63 -39.34
N GLY A 35 6.65 11.02 -38.49
CA GLY A 35 5.23 11.08 -38.86
C GLY A 35 4.57 9.71 -39.00
N VAL A 36 5.14 8.68 -38.37
CA VAL A 36 4.54 7.34 -38.32
C VAL A 36 3.20 7.40 -37.60
N GLN A 37 2.18 6.80 -38.22
CA GLN A 37 0.83 6.73 -37.67
C GLN A 37 0.29 5.30 -37.83
N GLN A 38 -0.44 4.85 -36.81
CA GLN A 38 -1.18 3.61 -36.90
C GLN A 38 -2.34 3.76 -37.90
N VAL A 39 -2.53 2.74 -38.74
CA VAL A 39 -3.67 2.62 -39.67
C VAL A 39 -4.56 1.43 -39.35
N GLY A 40 -4.11 0.51 -38.50
CA GLY A 40 -4.95 -0.56 -37.98
C GLY A 40 -4.28 -1.37 -36.89
N TYR A 41 -5.03 -2.31 -36.33
CA TYR A 41 -4.55 -3.26 -35.33
C TYR A 41 -5.26 -4.61 -35.41
N HIS A 42 -4.70 -5.61 -34.73
CA HIS A 42 -5.30 -6.93 -34.53
C HIS A 42 -4.94 -7.44 -33.14
N ILE A 43 -5.93 -7.85 -32.36
CA ILE A 43 -5.81 -8.36 -31.00
C ILE A 43 -6.35 -9.78 -30.94
N LEU A 44 -5.61 -10.67 -30.28
CA LEU A 44 -6.05 -12.00 -29.90
C LEU A 44 -5.96 -12.16 -28.38
N VAL A 45 -6.94 -12.83 -27.79
CA VAL A 45 -6.92 -13.19 -26.36
C VAL A 45 -7.21 -14.68 -26.22
N HIS A 46 -6.36 -15.39 -25.47
CA HIS A 46 -6.48 -16.83 -25.24
C HIS A 46 -6.42 -17.18 -23.76
N ASP A 47 -7.20 -18.17 -23.34
CA ASP A 47 -6.97 -18.87 -22.07
C ASP A 47 -5.66 -19.67 -22.16
N ILE A 48 -4.75 -19.47 -21.20
CA ILE A 48 -3.42 -20.10 -21.24
C ILE A 48 -3.48 -21.61 -21.06
N VAL A 49 -4.42 -22.10 -20.26
CA VAL A 49 -4.49 -23.51 -19.88
C VAL A 49 -5.25 -24.31 -20.93
N THR A 50 -6.41 -23.82 -21.36
CA THR A 50 -7.26 -24.54 -22.32
C THR A 50 -6.89 -24.26 -23.76
N GLY A 51 -6.18 -23.16 -24.04
CA GLY A 51 -5.91 -22.67 -25.39
C GLY A 51 -7.15 -22.07 -26.07
N GLN A 52 -8.25 -21.89 -25.34
CA GLN A 52 -9.49 -21.34 -25.89
C GLN A 52 -9.27 -19.91 -26.37
N LEU A 53 -9.63 -19.63 -27.63
CA LEU A 53 -9.70 -18.26 -28.16
C LEU A 53 -10.90 -17.53 -27.53
N MET A 54 -10.59 -16.55 -26.69
CA MET A 54 -11.56 -15.71 -25.99
C MET A 54 -12.02 -14.53 -26.84
N TRP A 55 -11.10 -13.98 -27.63
CA TRP A 55 -11.38 -12.87 -28.54
C TRP A 55 -10.41 -12.83 -29.70
N ASN A 56 -10.94 -12.47 -30.86
CA ASN A 56 -10.19 -12.10 -32.04
C ASN A 56 -10.84 -10.83 -32.61
N SER A 57 -10.11 -9.72 -32.64
CA SER A 57 -10.63 -8.47 -33.19
C SER A 57 -10.73 -8.46 -34.72
N GLU A 58 -10.10 -9.44 -35.38
CA GLU A 58 -9.67 -9.36 -36.77
C GLU A 58 -8.81 -8.11 -37.04
N TYR A 59 -8.52 -7.82 -38.30
CA TYR A 59 -7.96 -6.53 -38.67
C TYR A 59 -9.01 -5.43 -38.47
N VAL A 60 -8.69 -4.44 -37.65
CA VAL A 60 -9.49 -3.24 -37.45
C VAL A 60 -8.77 -2.05 -38.06
N HIS A 61 -9.39 -1.40 -39.05
CA HIS A 61 -8.89 -0.16 -39.63
C HIS A 61 -9.15 1.00 -38.64
N SER A 62 -8.12 1.40 -37.91
CA SER A 62 -8.22 2.42 -36.85
C SER A 62 -6.84 2.95 -36.46
N SER A 63 -6.79 4.26 -36.21
CA SER A 63 -5.61 4.93 -35.65
C SER A 63 -5.55 4.84 -34.12
N SER A 64 -6.56 4.27 -33.45
CA SER A 64 -6.61 4.19 -31.99
C SER A 64 -5.68 3.10 -31.45
N SER A 65 -4.81 3.45 -30.51
CA SER A 65 -3.92 2.52 -29.78
C SER A 65 -4.09 2.57 -28.26
N THR A 66 -5.10 3.31 -27.79
CA THR A 66 -5.35 3.51 -26.37
C THR A 66 -6.79 3.17 -26.04
N GLN A 67 -6.99 2.58 -24.87
CA GLN A 67 -8.29 2.23 -24.31
C GLN A 67 -9.18 1.41 -25.27
N ILE A 68 -8.60 0.42 -25.96
CA ILE A 68 -9.36 -0.47 -26.84
C ILE A 68 -10.14 -1.47 -26.00
N LEU A 69 -11.47 -1.33 -26.00
CA LEU A 69 -12.38 -2.15 -25.22
C LEU A 69 -12.36 -3.62 -25.69
N TYR A 70 -12.22 -4.53 -24.74
CA TYR A 70 -12.44 -5.95 -24.94
C TYR A 70 -13.93 -6.24 -25.16
N VAL A 71 -14.26 -6.89 -26.28
CA VAL A 71 -15.63 -7.27 -26.67
C VAL A 71 -15.78 -8.79 -26.92
N GLY A 72 -14.86 -9.58 -26.38
CA GLY A 72 -14.87 -11.04 -26.52
C GLY A 72 -15.74 -11.77 -25.52
N ALA A 73 -15.51 -13.09 -25.41
CA ALA A 73 -16.18 -13.95 -24.45
C ALA A 73 -15.89 -13.53 -23.00
N ARG A 74 -16.87 -13.71 -22.11
CA ARG A 74 -16.72 -13.36 -20.68
C ARG A 74 -15.60 -14.18 -20.03
N PHE A 75 -14.72 -13.52 -19.29
CA PHE A 75 -13.66 -14.20 -18.53
C PHE A 75 -14.19 -14.96 -17.31
N THR A 76 -13.42 -15.97 -16.88
CA THR A 76 -13.64 -16.76 -15.68
C THR A 76 -12.75 -16.27 -14.55
N SER A 77 -13.17 -16.43 -13.30
CA SER A 77 -12.38 -16.04 -12.12
C SER A 77 -11.07 -16.85 -12.02
N ASP A 78 -10.04 -16.26 -11.40
CA ASP A 78 -8.75 -16.91 -11.14
C ASP A 78 -8.10 -17.60 -12.35
N THR A 79 -8.23 -16.99 -13.53
CA THR A 79 -7.79 -17.58 -14.80
C THR A 79 -6.71 -16.70 -15.44
N ARG A 80 -5.66 -17.32 -15.97
CA ARG A 80 -4.60 -16.61 -16.72
C ARG A 80 -4.90 -16.59 -18.21
N TYR A 81 -4.74 -15.42 -18.80
CA TYR A 81 -4.96 -15.16 -20.22
C TYR A 81 -3.71 -14.57 -20.86
N THR A 82 -3.50 -14.91 -22.12
CA THR A 82 -2.54 -14.26 -23.01
C THR A 82 -3.28 -13.26 -23.87
N VAL A 83 -2.76 -12.03 -23.99
CA VAL A 83 -3.17 -11.07 -25.02
C VAL A 83 -2.01 -10.87 -25.99
N THR A 84 -2.28 -11.01 -27.29
CA THR A 84 -1.31 -10.70 -28.35
C THR A 84 -1.86 -9.58 -29.23
N ILE A 85 -1.00 -8.59 -29.52
CA ILE A 85 -1.37 -7.40 -30.29
C ILE A 85 -0.37 -7.25 -31.43
N ARG A 86 -0.86 -6.98 -32.65
CA ARG A 86 -0.07 -6.39 -33.73
C ARG A 86 -0.74 -5.09 -34.18
N TYR A 87 0.06 -4.14 -34.62
CA TYR A 87 -0.41 -2.90 -35.23
C TYR A 87 0.17 -2.74 -36.63
N PHE A 88 -0.46 -1.87 -37.40
CA PHE A 88 -0.10 -1.57 -38.78
C PHE A 88 0.14 -0.09 -38.91
N THR A 89 1.20 0.27 -39.62
CA THR A 89 1.49 1.63 -40.07
C THR A 89 1.43 1.68 -41.59
N ALA A 90 1.63 2.85 -42.18
CA ALA A 90 1.75 2.96 -43.64
C ALA A 90 3.03 2.29 -44.17
N GLN A 91 4.02 2.07 -43.30
CA GLN A 91 5.34 1.59 -43.64
C GLN A 91 5.48 0.09 -43.40
N ARG A 92 4.84 -0.46 -42.36
CA ARG A 92 5.00 -1.86 -41.99
C ARG A 92 3.81 -2.45 -41.22
N GLU A 93 3.81 -3.76 -41.16
CA GLU A 93 3.14 -4.55 -40.14
C GLU A 93 4.12 -4.80 -38.98
N SER A 94 3.66 -4.64 -37.74
CA SER A 94 4.48 -4.97 -36.58
C SER A 94 4.54 -6.48 -36.35
N GLU A 95 5.57 -6.95 -35.65
CA GLU A 95 5.55 -8.26 -35.01
C GLU A 95 4.38 -8.36 -34.01
N TRP A 96 4.05 -9.58 -33.59
CA TRP A 96 3.12 -9.80 -32.48
C TRP A 96 3.79 -9.51 -31.15
N TYR A 97 3.18 -8.65 -30.34
CA TYR A 97 3.57 -8.39 -28.96
C TYR A 97 2.66 -9.17 -28.02
N THR A 98 3.26 -9.88 -27.07
CA THR A 98 2.55 -10.74 -26.12
C THR A 98 2.61 -10.17 -24.71
N ALA A 99 1.47 -10.17 -24.02
CA ALA A 99 1.38 -9.87 -22.60
C ALA A 99 0.42 -10.86 -21.91
N TYR A 100 0.46 -10.86 -20.58
CA TYR A 100 -0.32 -11.77 -19.76
C TYR A 100 -1.08 -11.01 -18.69
N PHE A 101 -2.23 -11.54 -18.29
CA PHE A 101 -2.94 -11.09 -17.09
C PHE A 101 -3.68 -12.26 -16.46
N ARG A 102 -3.97 -12.14 -15.17
CA ARG A 102 -4.85 -13.03 -14.43
C ARG A 102 -6.15 -12.29 -14.09
N THR A 103 -7.27 -12.98 -14.05
CA THR A 103 -8.52 -12.44 -13.52
C THR A 103 -8.64 -12.68 -12.02
N ALA A 104 -9.26 -11.74 -11.33
CA ALA A 104 -9.49 -11.81 -9.91
C ALA A 104 -10.63 -12.80 -9.57
N LEU A 105 -11.07 -12.79 -8.30
CA LEU A 105 -12.30 -13.46 -7.87
C LEU A 105 -13.46 -12.48 -8.04
N PHE A 106 -14.22 -12.62 -9.13
CA PHE A 106 -15.24 -11.63 -9.52
C PHE A 106 -16.45 -11.60 -8.59
N LEU A 107 -16.87 -12.77 -8.09
CA LEU A 107 -18.09 -12.91 -7.31
C LEU A 107 -17.76 -13.29 -5.87
N VAL A 108 -18.59 -12.83 -4.93
CA VAL A 108 -18.50 -13.26 -3.52
C VAL A 108 -18.60 -14.79 -3.39
N THR A 109 -19.36 -15.43 -4.29
CA THR A 109 -19.50 -16.89 -4.34
C THR A 109 -18.26 -17.63 -4.84
N ASP A 110 -17.27 -16.92 -5.41
CA ASP A 110 -15.99 -17.50 -5.80
C ASP A 110 -15.06 -17.66 -4.58
N TRP A 111 -15.40 -17.01 -3.46
CA TRP A 111 -14.73 -17.17 -2.18
C TRP A 111 -15.35 -18.32 -1.40
N THR A 112 -14.49 -19.13 -0.81
CA THR A 112 -14.86 -20.32 -0.02
C THR A 112 -14.38 -20.24 1.44
N GLY A 113 -13.64 -19.18 1.78
CA GLY A 113 -13.20 -18.89 3.13
C GLY A 113 -14.16 -18.01 3.92
N ASP A 114 -13.92 -17.96 5.23
CA ASP A 114 -14.62 -17.11 6.18
C ASP A 114 -13.77 -15.90 6.57
N TRP A 115 -14.45 -14.81 6.92
CA TRP A 115 -13.84 -13.71 7.66
C TRP A 115 -13.52 -14.17 9.08
N ILE A 116 -12.26 -14.09 9.50
CA ILE A 116 -11.84 -14.53 10.83
C ILE A 116 -11.14 -13.43 11.62
N GLY A 117 -11.27 -13.47 12.95
CA GLY A 117 -10.63 -12.55 13.88
C GLY A 117 -11.03 -12.85 15.33
N SER A 118 -11.07 -11.82 16.18
CA SER A 118 -11.55 -11.97 17.57
C SER A 118 -12.20 -10.72 18.12
N ASN A 119 -13.30 -10.90 18.86
CA ASN A 119 -13.90 -9.85 19.71
C ASN A 119 -13.37 -9.89 21.16
N ASN A 120 -12.63 -10.94 21.53
CA ASN A 120 -12.24 -11.21 22.92
C ASN A 120 -10.81 -10.78 23.24
N ILE A 121 -9.94 -10.76 22.24
CA ILE A 121 -8.53 -10.38 22.37
C ILE A 121 -8.12 -9.48 21.19
N ASN A 122 -7.00 -8.77 21.34
CA ASN A 122 -6.32 -8.14 20.21
C ASN A 122 -5.61 -9.21 19.37
N MET A 123 -6.37 -9.92 18.51
CA MET A 123 -5.86 -10.99 17.67
C MET A 123 -5.11 -10.42 16.46
N ASN A 124 -3.90 -9.96 16.70
CA ASN A 124 -3.03 -9.35 15.69
C ASN A 124 -2.08 -10.36 15.02
N GLN A 125 -1.96 -11.61 15.50
CA GLN A 125 -1.21 -12.68 14.84
C GLN A 125 -2.12 -13.89 14.67
N LEU A 126 -2.33 -14.31 13.42
CA LEU A 126 -3.10 -15.50 13.05
C LEU A 126 -2.22 -16.45 12.26
N ARG A 127 -2.26 -17.75 12.57
CA ARG A 127 -1.51 -18.77 11.83
C ARG A 127 -2.34 -20.02 11.55
N ARG A 128 -1.94 -20.72 10.49
CA ARG A 128 -2.38 -22.06 10.15
C ARG A 128 -1.19 -22.88 9.67
N VAL A 129 -1.13 -24.14 10.10
CA VAL A 129 -0.27 -25.15 9.49
C VAL A 129 -1.15 -26.05 8.64
N THR A 130 -0.75 -26.30 7.40
CA THR A 130 -1.50 -27.14 6.46
C THR A 130 -0.56 -27.96 5.59
N SER A 131 -1.08 -28.98 4.92
CA SER A 131 -0.32 -29.79 3.97
C SER A 131 -0.59 -29.32 2.54
N ILE A 132 0.46 -29.23 1.74
CA ILE A 132 0.36 -29.09 0.28
C ILE A 132 0.69 -30.42 -0.39
N LYS A 133 0.07 -30.68 -1.54
CA LYS A 133 0.36 -31.88 -2.33
C LYS A 133 1.82 -31.89 -2.79
N GLN A 134 2.45 -33.06 -2.75
CA GLN A 134 3.81 -33.28 -3.27
C GLN A 134 3.79 -33.41 -4.80
N THR A 135 3.49 -32.32 -5.48
CA THR A 135 3.44 -32.23 -6.93
C THR A 135 3.90 -30.85 -7.35
N SER A 136 4.58 -30.73 -8.49
CA SER A 136 5.05 -29.43 -8.99
C SER A 136 3.89 -28.46 -9.16
N ILE A 137 4.11 -27.20 -8.79
CA ILE A 137 3.10 -26.16 -8.81
C ILE A 137 3.20 -25.41 -10.14
N ARG A 138 2.06 -25.30 -10.81
CA ARG A 138 1.90 -24.49 -12.02
C ARG A 138 1.66 -23.03 -11.68
N SER A 139 0.84 -22.78 -10.66
CA SER A 139 0.62 -21.44 -10.13
C SER A 139 0.12 -21.50 -8.69
N ALA A 140 0.53 -20.56 -7.85
CA ALA A 140 -0.07 -20.33 -6.54
C ALA A 140 -0.41 -18.84 -6.41
N THR A 141 -1.68 -18.51 -6.17
CA THR A 141 -2.13 -17.12 -6.04
C THR A 141 -2.94 -16.95 -4.77
N ALA A 142 -2.50 -16.05 -3.89
CA ALA A 142 -3.26 -15.68 -2.71
C ALA A 142 -4.09 -14.43 -2.99
N TYR A 143 -5.38 -14.50 -2.69
CA TYR A 143 -6.27 -13.36 -2.59
C TYR A 143 -6.53 -13.11 -1.10
N ILE A 144 -6.29 -11.89 -0.63
CA ILE A 144 -6.36 -11.57 0.79
C ILE A 144 -6.91 -10.17 1.02
N SER A 145 -7.78 -10.05 2.02
CA SER A 145 -8.25 -8.81 2.58
C SER A 145 -8.13 -8.88 4.10
N GLY A 146 -7.06 -8.32 4.65
CA GLY A 146 -6.99 -8.01 6.07
C GLY A 146 -7.44 -6.57 6.28
N ILE A 147 -8.64 -6.39 6.83
CA ILE A 147 -9.24 -5.06 6.97
C ILE A 147 -8.77 -4.40 8.26
N GLY A 148 -8.42 -3.12 8.13
CA GLY A 148 -7.48 -2.45 9.02
C GLY A 148 -6.19 -2.29 8.25
N TYR A 149 -5.18 -3.09 8.59
CA TYR A 149 -4.06 -3.40 7.71
C TYR A 149 -3.61 -4.85 7.92
N TYR A 150 -2.80 -5.40 7.02
CA TYR A 150 -2.19 -6.71 7.24
C TYR A 150 -0.78 -6.86 6.66
N GLN A 151 -0.12 -7.92 7.12
CA GLN A 151 1.09 -8.48 6.52
C GLN A 151 0.97 -10.00 6.43
N LEU A 152 1.33 -10.58 5.28
CA LEU A 152 1.29 -12.02 5.02
C LEU A 152 2.67 -12.64 5.21
N TYR A 153 2.75 -13.76 5.88
CA TYR A 153 3.97 -14.52 6.13
C TYR A 153 3.81 -15.97 5.68
N ILE A 154 4.85 -16.52 5.06
CA ILE A 154 4.94 -17.95 4.75
C ILE A 154 6.28 -18.44 5.26
N GLU A 155 6.28 -19.50 6.07
CA GLU A 155 7.48 -20.06 6.70
C GLU A 155 8.39 -19.01 7.37
N GLY A 156 7.76 -18.01 7.98
CA GLY A 156 8.46 -16.95 8.73
C GLY A 156 8.95 -15.80 7.85
N ALA A 157 8.90 -15.92 6.53
CA ALA A 157 9.25 -14.85 5.60
C ALA A 157 8.04 -13.96 5.32
N LEU A 158 8.23 -12.63 5.47
CA LEU A 158 7.26 -11.62 5.04
C LEU A 158 7.12 -11.66 3.52
N ILE A 159 5.90 -11.81 3.03
CA ILE A 159 5.55 -11.77 1.61
C ILE A 159 5.53 -10.30 1.16
N ASP A 160 6.48 -9.97 0.29
CA ASP A 160 6.77 -8.63 -0.20
C ASP A 160 7.18 -7.64 0.92
N GLN A 161 8.49 -7.53 1.12
CA GLN A 161 9.06 -6.61 2.12
C GLN A 161 8.90 -5.13 1.77
N THR A 162 8.47 -4.79 0.57
CA THR A 162 8.29 -3.38 0.16
C THR A 162 6.85 -2.92 0.27
N ARG A 163 5.88 -3.84 0.13
CA ARG A 163 4.46 -3.58 0.23
C ARG A 163 4.02 -3.38 1.68
N ARG A 164 3.29 -2.30 1.96
CA ARG A 164 2.91 -1.86 3.31
C ARG A 164 1.51 -1.29 3.32
N LEU A 165 0.90 -1.26 4.51
CA LEU A 165 -0.39 -0.60 4.74
C LEU A 165 -1.49 -1.03 3.75
N ASP A 166 -1.52 -2.32 3.40
CA ASP A 166 -2.65 -2.91 2.66
C ASP A 166 -3.72 -3.44 3.62
N VAL A 167 -5.00 -3.45 3.25
CA VAL A 167 -5.52 -2.89 1.99
C VAL A 167 -5.77 -1.38 2.11
N GLY A 168 -5.89 -0.71 0.96
CA GLY A 168 -6.19 0.71 0.88
C GLY A 168 -7.50 1.10 1.56
N TRP A 169 -7.55 2.34 2.03
CA TRP A 169 -8.68 2.85 2.79
C TRP A 169 -9.90 3.11 1.90
N THR A 170 -11.05 2.59 2.32
CA THR A 170 -12.36 2.73 1.66
C THR A 170 -13.47 2.95 2.69
N THR A 171 -14.68 3.29 2.23
CA THR A 171 -15.89 3.16 3.06
C THR A 171 -16.27 1.68 3.12
N TYR A 172 -15.73 0.95 4.10
CA TYR A 172 -15.73 -0.52 4.13
C TYR A 172 -17.09 -1.21 3.90
N GLN A 173 -18.18 -0.60 4.39
CA GLN A 173 -19.54 -1.11 4.16
C GLN A 173 -20.01 -1.00 2.70
N GLN A 174 -19.57 0.04 1.98
CA GLN A 174 -19.88 0.26 0.57
C GLN A 174 -18.89 -0.46 -0.34
N ARG A 175 -17.61 -0.49 0.04
CA ARG A 175 -16.58 -1.21 -0.68
C ARG A 175 -15.51 -1.66 0.30
N THR A 176 -15.22 -2.95 0.28
CA THR A 176 -14.00 -3.48 0.90
C THR A 176 -13.09 -3.98 -0.20
N LEU A 177 -11.80 -3.66 -0.09
CA LEU A 177 -10.80 -4.09 -1.06
C LEU A 177 -10.15 -5.40 -0.64
N TYR A 178 -9.74 -6.20 -1.61
CA TYR A 178 -8.77 -7.28 -1.43
C TYR A 178 -7.62 -7.11 -2.40
N THR A 179 -6.54 -7.86 -2.16
CA THR A 179 -5.32 -7.79 -2.96
C THR A 179 -4.85 -9.18 -3.32
N SER A 180 -4.03 -9.29 -4.35
CA SER A 180 -3.45 -10.56 -4.78
C SER A 180 -1.93 -10.60 -4.62
N TYR A 181 -1.40 -11.80 -4.43
CA TYR A 181 0.03 -12.14 -4.53
C TYR A 181 0.21 -13.35 -5.43
N ASP A 182 1.17 -13.28 -6.35
CA ASP A 182 1.73 -14.48 -6.95
C ASP A 182 2.76 -15.09 -6.00
N LEU A 183 2.49 -16.33 -5.58
CA LEU A 183 3.28 -17.08 -4.63
C LEU A 183 3.84 -18.36 -5.26
N THR A 184 3.80 -18.47 -6.59
CA THR A 184 4.21 -19.66 -7.33
C THR A 184 5.63 -20.08 -6.94
N ASP A 185 6.58 -19.14 -6.90
CA ASP A 185 7.97 -19.42 -6.52
C ASP A 185 8.15 -19.77 -5.04
N VAL A 186 7.39 -19.12 -4.16
CA VAL A 186 7.39 -19.42 -2.71
C VAL A 186 6.98 -20.87 -2.47
N PHE A 187 5.92 -21.32 -3.15
CA PHE A 187 5.41 -22.68 -2.96
C PHE A 187 6.15 -23.73 -3.77
N ASN A 188 6.80 -23.38 -4.89
CA ASN A 188 7.66 -24.31 -5.63
C ASN A 188 8.84 -24.85 -4.81
N THR A 189 9.28 -24.09 -3.81
CA THR A 189 10.35 -24.50 -2.88
C THR A 189 9.83 -25.18 -1.61
N SER A 190 8.50 -25.22 -1.42
CA SER A 190 7.85 -25.77 -0.23
C SER A 190 7.48 -27.25 -0.43
N THR A 191 7.66 -28.10 0.59
CA THR A 191 7.21 -29.50 0.54
C THR A 191 6.59 -29.94 1.87
N GLY A 192 5.51 -30.72 1.80
CA GLY A 192 4.89 -31.30 2.99
C GLY A 192 4.01 -30.30 3.76
N LEU A 193 4.35 -30.06 5.02
CA LEU A 193 3.65 -29.10 5.87
C LEU A 193 4.18 -27.68 5.63
N ILE A 194 3.25 -26.73 5.51
CA ILE A 194 3.55 -25.32 5.39
C ILE A 194 2.80 -24.51 6.46
N GLY A 195 3.50 -23.55 7.04
CA GLY A 195 2.99 -22.55 7.96
C GLY A 195 2.71 -21.25 7.23
N ILE A 196 1.51 -20.74 7.43
CA ILE A 196 1.04 -19.45 6.93
C ILE A 196 0.70 -18.59 8.15
N GLY A 197 1.18 -17.35 8.15
CA GLY A 197 0.91 -16.36 9.18
C GLY A 197 0.34 -15.08 8.59
N ILE A 198 -0.53 -14.41 9.32
CA ILE A 198 -1.09 -13.11 8.98
C ILE A 198 -0.98 -12.23 10.22
N VAL A 199 -0.38 -11.06 10.09
CA VAL A 199 -0.42 -10.02 11.12
C VAL A 199 -1.52 -9.03 10.75
N LEU A 200 -2.36 -8.63 11.72
CA LEU A 200 -3.41 -7.62 11.53
C LEU A 200 -3.12 -6.36 12.33
N GLY A 201 -3.39 -5.22 11.72
CA GLY A 201 -3.38 -3.89 12.33
C GLY A 201 -4.77 -3.26 12.37
N GLN A 202 -4.96 -2.26 13.21
CA GLN A 202 -6.22 -1.53 13.33
C GLN A 202 -6.53 -0.73 12.06
N GLY A 203 -5.48 -0.19 11.42
CA GLY A 203 -5.55 0.65 10.23
C GLY A 203 -6.63 1.73 10.34
N TRP A 204 -7.37 1.98 9.25
CA TRP A 204 -8.51 2.90 9.25
C TRP A 204 -9.84 2.26 9.64
N TYR A 205 -9.83 0.95 9.96
CA TYR A 205 -11.03 0.14 10.17
C TYR A 205 -11.53 0.16 11.61
N ASN A 206 -10.64 0.01 12.60
CA ASN A 206 -11.03 -0.11 14.01
C ASN A 206 -10.73 1.17 14.82
N ARG A 207 -11.21 1.19 16.07
CA ARG A 207 -11.02 2.27 17.06
C ARG A 207 -9.57 2.74 17.12
N GLN A 208 -9.36 3.99 16.72
CA GLN A 208 -8.18 4.75 17.13
C GLN A 208 -8.39 5.14 18.61
N GLN A 209 -7.90 4.34 19.55
CA GLN A 209 -8.10 4.63 20.98
C GLN A 209 -7.37 5.91 21.41
N TRP A 210 -8.01 6.73 22.25
CA TRP A 210 -7.46 7.98 22.79
C TRP A 210 -7.25 7.88 24.31
N ALA A 211 -6.28 8.67 24.80
CA ALA A 211 -6.28 9.37 26.08
C ALA A 211 -5.48 10.67 25.79
N ILE A 212 -5.93 11.91 26.03
CA ILE A 212 -6.38 12.52 27.29
C ILE A 212 -7.23 13.77 26.96
N GLY A 213 -8.44 13.91 27.52
CA GLY A 213 -9.04 15.21 27.88
C GLY A 213 -9.84 16.08 26.87
N LEU A 214 -9.97 15.74 25.58
CA LEU A 214 -10.64 16.64 24.60
C LEU A 214 -11.79 16.01 23.78
N GLY A 215 -12.56 15.10 24.40
CA GLY A 215 -13.75 14.52 23.77
C GLY A 215 -13.42 13.58 22.61
N ALA A 216 -14.13 12.46 22.50
CA ALA A 216 -13.89 11.50 21.45
C ALA A 216 -14.33 12.05 20.08
N ARG A 217 -13.49 11.95 19.04
CA ARG A 217 -14.01 11.75 17.67
C ARG A 217 -14.35 10.27 17.53
N THR A 218 -15.47 9.87 18.11
CA THR A 218 -16.04 8.49 18.05
C THR A 218 -16.54 8.09 16.65
N GLU A 219 -16.46 8.99 15.68
CA GLU A 219 -17.18 8.92 14.39
C GLU A 219 -16.87 7.67 13.55
N LEU A 220 -15.72 7.00 13.76
CA LEU A 220 -15.30 5.81 12.97
C LEU A 220 -15.10 4.54 13.78
N ALA A 221 -14.54 4.72 14.97
CA ALA A 221 -14.19 3.67 15.91
C ALA A 221 -15.38 2.77 16.27
N GLU A 222 -16.57 3.36 16.45
CA GLU A 222 -17.72 2.61 16.93
C GLU A 222 -18.47 1.85 15.82
N GLN A 223 -18.12 2.04 14.54
CA GLN A 223 -18.97 1.63 13.43
C GLN A 223 -18.72 0.19 12.91
N TYR A 224 -17.48 -0.33 12.95
CA TYR A 224 -17.12 -1.57 12.22
C TYR A 224 -16.68 -2.77 13.09
N GLY A 225 -15.96 -2.53 14.19
CA GLY A 225 -15.44 -3.57 15.09
C GLY A 225 -13.96 -3.96 14.86
N PRO A 226 -13.49 -5.07 15.44
CA PRO A 226 -12.06 -5.43 15.40
C PRO A 226 -11.60 -5.85 13.99
N PRO A 227 -10.29 -5.72 13.70
CA PRO A 227 -9.67 -6.23 12.48
C PRO A 227 -10.00 -7.69 12.25
N ARG A 228 -10.09 -8.05 10.98
CA ARG A 228 -10.41 -9.41 10.53
C ARG A 228 -9.83 -9.65 9.16
N VAL A 229 -9.70 -10.91 8.79
CA VAL A 229 -9.12 -11.31 7.51
C VAL A 229 -9.97 -12.33 6.80
N LEU A 230 -10.08 -12.15 5.49
CA LEU A 230 -10.51 -13.17 4.54
C LEU A 230 -9.34 -13.43 3.59
N MET A 231 -8.90 -14.68 3.50
CA MET A 231 -7.88 -15.10 2.55
C MET A 231 -8.29 -16.40 1.87
N GLN A 232 -8.00 -16.49 0.58
CA GLN A 232 -8.06 -17.71 -0.21
C GLN A 232 -6.79 -17.81 -1.07
N LEU A 233 -5.99 -18.84 -0.82
CA LEU A 233 -4.84 -19.21 -1.62
C LEU A 233 -5.24 -20.37 -2.53
N ASN A 234 -5.20 -20.14 -3.84
CA ASN A 234 -5.47 -21.15 -4.85
C ASN A 234 -4.15 -21.67 -5.42
N ILE A 235 -3.96 -22.98 -5.37
CA ILE A 235 -2.78 -23.69 -5.88
C ILE A 235 -3.24 -24.61 -7.01
N ALA A 236 -2.67 -24.41 -8.20
CA ALA A 236 -2.84 -25.30 -9.34
C ALA A 236 -1.57 -26.11 -9.57
N TYR A 237 -1.72 -27.43 -9.68
CA TYR A 237 -0.62 -28.36 -9.88
C TYR A 237 -0.41 -28.68 -11.36
N THR A 238 0.79 -29.14 -11.72
CA THR A 238 1.13 -29.53 -13.09
C THR A 238 0.40 -30.79 -13.56
N ASP A 239 -0.13 -31.60 -12.64
CA ASP A 239 -0.93 -32.79 -12.95
C ASP A 239 -2.41 -32.47 -13.25
N GLY A 240 -2.78 -31.20 -13.27
CA GLY A 240 -4.14 -30.72 -13.55
C GLY A 240 -5.05 -30.61 -12.33
N THR A 241 -4.61 -31.07 -11.15
CA THR A 241 -5.37 -30.92 -9.90
C THR A 241 -5.19 -29.52 -9.29
N SER A 242 -6.07 -29.15 -8.35
CA SER A 242 -5.99 -27.89 -7.61
C SER A 242 -6.32 -28.10 -6.12
N GLN A 243 -5.85 -27.16 -5.30
CA GLN A 243 -6.10 -27.08 -3.87
C GLN A 243 -6.33 -25.62 -3.48
N SER A 244 -7.26 -25.37 -2.55
CA SER A 244 -7.41 -24.05 -1.93
C SER A 244 -7.12 -24.14 -0.43
N ILE A 245 -6.40 -23.14 0.09
CA ILE A 245 -6.17 -22.93 1.52
C ILE A 245 -6.87 -21.63 1.91
N VAL A 246 -7.80 -21.70 2.84
CA VAL A 246 -8.68 -20.57 3.19
C VAL A 246 -8.57 -20.17 4.65
N THR A 247 -9.01 -18.95 4.97
CA THR A 247 -9.33 -18.55 6.34
C THR A 247 -10.61 -19.23 6.81
N ASP A 248 -10.57 -19.82 7.99
CA ASP A 248 -11.69 -20.54 8.63
C ASP A 248 -11.43 -20.66 10.14
N SER A 249 -12.35 -21.28 10.89
CA SER A 249 -12.20 -21.44 12.35
C SER A 249 -11.07 -22.38 12.80
N SER A 250 -10.34 -23.03 11.89
CA SER A 250 -9.17 -23.86 12.21
C SER A 250 -7.89 -23.04 12.43
N TRP A 251 -7.91 -21.76 12.07
CA TRP A 251 -6.81 -20.85 12.33
C TRP A 251 -6.65 -20.59 13.82
N LEU A 252 -5.41 -20.51 14.26
CA LEU A 252 -5.05 -20.13 15.61
C LEU A 252 -4.63 -18.67 15.62
N GLY A 253 -4.98 -17.93 16.66
CA GLY A 253 -4.56 -16.55 16.84
C GLY A 253 -4.16 -16.22 18.27
N ARG A 254 -3.43 -15.13 18.42
CA ARG A 254 -2.95 -14.59 19.70
C ARG A 254 -2.69 -13.09 19.61
N GLU A 255 -2.34 -12.51 20.75
CA GLU A 255 -1.70 -11.21 20.82
C GLU A 255 -0.16 -11.36 20.74
N GLY A 256 0.43 -10.77 19.72
CA GLY A 256 1.86 -10.71 19.43
C GLY A 256 2.59 -9.55 20.10
N GLU A 257 3.77 -9.22 19.58
CA GLU A 257 4.62 -8.10 19.98
C GLU A 257 4.02 -6.73 19.67
N HIS A 258 3.14 -6.65 18.66
CA HIS A 258 2.51 -5.42 18.23
C HIS A 258 1.32 -5.05 19.15
N ARG A 259 1.58 -4.37 20.27
CA ARG A 259 0.59 -4.13 21.34
C ARG A 259 -0.45 -3.09 20.98
N TYR A 260 -0.07 -2.10 20.20
CA TYR A 260 -0.94 -0.98 19.82
C TYR A 260 -0.50 -0.39 18.50
N ASP A 261 -1.46 0.02 17.67
CA ASP A 261 -1.27 0.89 16.51
C ASP A 261 -2.45 1.83 16.37
N SER A 262 -2.09 3.01 15.87
CA SER A 262 -3.01 3.97 15.32
C SER A 262 -2.31 4.65 14.15
N VAL A 263 -3.06 4.88 13.08
CA VAL A 263 -2.54 5.66 11.96
C VAL A 263 -2.12 7.05 12.42
N TYR A 264 -2.87 7.65 13.36
CA TYR A 264 -2.58 8.98 13.89
C TYR A 264 -1.55 8.98 15.03
N MET A 265 -1.65 8.06 15.99
CA MET A 265 -0.89 8.18 17.24
C MET A 265 0.48 7.51 17.21
N GLY A 266 0.70 6.56 16.30
CA GLY A 266 1.89 5.72 16.24
C GLY A 266 1.65 4.30 16.74
N THR A 267 2.73 3.59 17.05
CA THR A 267 2.68 2.18 17.51
C THR A 267 3.31 1.97 18.88
N MET A 268 2.93 0.88 19.56
CA MET A 268 3.69 0.30 20.66
C MET A 268 4.03 -1.15 20.35
N MET A 269 5.32 -1.47 20.36
CA MET A 269 5.84 -2.82 20.17
C MET A 269 6.59 -3.30 21.40
N ASP A 270 6.26 -4.49 21.89
CA ASP A 270 6.95 -5.15 23.01
C ASP A 270 7.72 -6.38 22.52
N LEU A 271 9.01 -6.21 22.26
CA LEU A 271 9.89 -7.25 21.70
C LEU A 271 10.11 -8.43 22.65
N ARG A 272 9.73 -8.31 23.93
CA ARG A 272 9.73 -9.45 24.87
C ARG A 272 8.68 -10.50 24.50
N ALA A 273 7.68 -10.11 23.71
CA ALA A 273 6.59 -10.98 23.25
C ALA A 273 6.84 -11.60 21.87
N THR A 274 7.93 -11.21 21.20
CA THR A 274 8.34 -11.78 19.92
C THR A 274 8.50 -13.29 20.03
N ARG A 275 8.04 -14.00 19.01
CA ARG A 275 8.25 -15.45 18.86
C ARG A 275 8.86 -15.73 17.49
N SER A 276 10.09 -16.21 17.51
CA SER A 276 10.82 -16.57 16.29
C SER A 276 10.02 -17.58 15.47
N CYS A 277 9.88 -17.31 14.18
CA CYS A 277 9.23 -18.22 13.24
C CYS A 277 7.79 -18.60 13.63
N TRP A 278 7.03 -17.73 14.33
CA TRP A 278 5.67 -18.07 14.80
C TRP A 278 4.73 -18.55 13.68
N SER A 279 4.96 -18.12 12.44
CA SER A 279 4.20 -18.53 11.26
C SER A 279 4.74 -19.79 10.55
N CYS A 280 5.79 -20.44 11.06
CA CYS A 280 6.42 -21.60 10.41
C CYS A 280 5.68 -22.90 10.76
N ALA A 281 5.76 -23.92 9.90
CA ALA A 281 5.13 -25.22 10.18
C ALA A 281 5.73 -25.89 11.43
N SER A 282 7.03 -25.72 11.64
CA SER A 282 7.80 -26.30 12.74
C SER A 282 7.63 -25.58 14.09
N PHE A 283 6.91 -24.45 14.11
CA PHE A 283 6.78 -23.64 15.31
C PHE A 283 6.03 -24.37 16.43
N THR A 284 6.67 -24.44 17.58
CA THR A 284 6.12 -24.94 18.84
C THR A 284 6.38 -23.91 19.93
N ASP A 285 5.34 -23.56 20.68
CA ASP A 285 5.46 -22.67 21.84
C ASP A 285 4.48 -23.12 22.92
N PRO A 286 4.95 -23.86 23.94
CA PRO A 286 4.09 -24.34 25.00
C PRO A 286 3.67 -23.24 25.98
N TYR A 287 4.24 -22.03 25.87
CA TYR A 287 4.05 -20.94 26.83
C TYR A 287 3.10 -19.84 26.32
N SER A 288 2.89 -19.72 25.01
CA SER A 288 1.93 -18.76 24.46
C SER A 288 0.54 -19.40 24.33
N LEU A 289 -0.47 -18.70 24.83
CA LEU A 289 -1.86 -19.08 24.62
C LEU A 289 -2.28 -18.71 23.19
N TRP A 290 -2.38 -19.74 22.34
CA TRP A 290 -3.03 -19.65 21.05
C TRP A 290 -4.49 -20.10 21.19
N ILE A 291 -5.42 -19.32 20.65
CA ILE A 291 -6.85 -19.64 20.67
C ILE A 291 -7.38 -19.73 19.24
N ASN A 292 -8.46 -20.48 19.03
CA ASN A 292 -9.08 -20.54 17.71
C ASN A 292 -9.62 -19.17 17.31
N ALA A 293 -9.43 -18.81 16.05
CA ALA A 293 -10.05 -17.64 15.45
C ALA A 293 -11.57 -17.81 15.40
N SER A 294 -12.28 -16.71 15.64
CA SER A 294 -13.75 -16.66 15.52
C SER A 294 -14.12 -16.26 14.10
N VAL A 295 -15.16 -16.89 13.56
CA VAL A 295 -15.81 -16.41 12.33
C VAL A 295 -16.54 -15.11 12.65
N LEU A 296 -16.28 -14.07 11.86
CA LEU A 296 -16.86 -12.73 11.99
C LEU A 296 -17.70 -12.42 10.75
N PRO A 297 -18.71 -11.54 10.86
CA PRO A 297 -19.49 -11.13 9.69
C PRO A 297 -18.62 -10.37 8.68
N SER A 298 -19.03 -10.40 7.40
CA SER A 298 -18.45 -9.53 6.37
C SER A 298 -18.56 -8.05 6.78
N PRO A 299 -17.53 -7.23 6.52
CA PRO A 299 -17.64 -5.77 6.70
C PRO A 299 -18.54 -5.12 5.63
N VAL A 300 -18.74 -5.79 4.49
CA VAL A 300 -19.49 -5.26 3.34
C VAL A 300 -20.99 -5.44 3.55
N ASN A 301 -21.76 -4.37 3.30
CA ASN A 301 -23.21 -4.42 3.29
C ASN A 301 -23.74 -4.77 1.89
N PHE A 302 -23.69 -6.06 1.53
CA PHE A 302 -24.16 -6.54 0.22
C PHE A 302 -25.65 -6.23 -0.04
N THR A 303 -26.48 -6.20 1.00
CA THR A 303 -27.91 -5.86 0.88
C THR A 303 -28.13 -4.41 0.43
N ALA A 304 -27.21 -3.50 0.77
CA ALA A 304 -27.21 -2.11 0.31
C ALA A 304 -26.45 -1.89 -1.00
N GLY A 305 -26.04 -2.97 -1.70
CA GLY A 305 -25.26 -2.89 -2.93
C GLY A 305 -23.75 -2.73 -2.72
N GLY A 306 -23.26 -2.91 -1.49
CA GLY A 306 -21.83 -2.86 -1.19
C GLY A 306 -21.04 -3.90 -1.98
N GLN A 307 -19.77 -3.59 -2.26
CA GLN A 307 -18.90 -4.34 -3.15
C GLN A 307 -17.69 -4.93 -2.40
N PHE A 308 -17.24 -6.10 -2.86
CA PHE A 308 -15.96 -6.68 -2.45
C PHE A 308 -15.12 -6.88 -3.71
N SER A 309 -14.10 -6.03 -3.90
CA SER A 309 -13.40 -5.90 -5.18
C SER A 309 -11.89 -5.86 -5.01
N LEU A 310 -11.15 -6.22 -6.05
CA LEU A 310 -9.70 -6.10 -6.08
C LEU A 310 -9.29 -4.63 -5.95
N GLN A 311 -8.23 -4.37 -5.20
CA GLN A 311 -7.55 -3.08 -5.20
C GLN A 311 -6.88 -2.87 -6.57
N THR A 312 -7.43 -1.96 -7.36
CA THR A 312 -6.95 -1.63 -8.70
C THR A 312 -5.89 -0.54 -8.70
N MET A 313 -5.82 0.29 -7.65
CA MET A 313 -4.70 1.20 -7.45
C MET A 313 -3.45 0.45 -7.00
N ASN A 314 -2.28 0.99 -7.35
CA ASN A 314 -1.02 0.42 -6.88
C ASN A 314 -0.92 0.52 -5.35
N PRO A 315 -0.33 -0.48 -4.68
CA PRO A 315 -0.23 -0.52 -3.23
C PRO A 315 0.72 0.55 -2.70
N ILE A 316 0.69 0.80 -1.40
CA ILE A 316 1.70 1.61 -0.74
C ILE A 316 3.00 0.80 -0.65
N ARG A 317 4.11 1.40 -1.12
CA ARG A 317 5.44 0.79 -1.08
C ARG A 317 6.46 1.63 -0.33
N ILE A 318 7.49 0.94 0.15
CA ILE A 318 8.72 1.51 0.73
C ILE A 318 9.97 0.85 0.13
N GLY A 319 11.13 1.44 0.41
CA GLY A 319 12.41 0.80 0.11
C GLY A 319 12.76 0.84 -1.39
N PRO A 320 13.67 -0.04 -1.86
CA PRO A 320 14.26 0.02 -3.20
C PRO A 320 13.26 -0.01 -4.36
N ASN A 321 12.04 -0.46 -4.13
CA ASN A 321 10.99 -0.53 -5.14
C ASN A 321 10.02 0.67 -5.12
N ALA A 322 10.15 1.58 -4.15
CA ALA A 322 9.36 2.81 -4.13
C ALA A 322 10.04 3.91 -4.98
N LEU A 323 9.22 4.75 -5.63
CA LEU A 323 9.73 5.91 -6.35
C LEU A 323 10.44 6.86 -5.37
N HIS A 324 11.60 7.37 -5.76
CA HIS A 324 12.37 8.30 -4.95
C HIS A 324 12.70 9.57 -5.73
N ILE A 325 12.52 10.70 -5.07
CA ILE A 325 12.94 12.02 -5.54
C ILE A 325 14.27 12.34 -4.85
N ALA A 326 15.30 12.71 -5.60
CA ALA A 326 16.60 13.00 -5.00
C ALA A 326 16.49 14.11 -3.95
N THR A 327 17.00 13.89 -2.73
CA THR A 327 17.10 14.90 -1.67
C THR A 327 18.28 15.83 -1.98
N SER A 328 18.13 16.67 -3.02
CA SER A 328 19.04 17.70 -3.51
C SER A 328 20.48 17.69 -2.95
N ASP A 329 21.47 17.30 -3.77
CA ASP A 329 22.66 18.14 -3.83
C ASP A 329 22.22 19.52 -4.35
N ARG A 330 22.85 20.61 -3.91
CA ARG A 330 22.43 21.99 -4.21
C ARG A 330 22.55 22.38 -5.71
N SER A 331 22.53 21.43 -6.64
CA SER A 331 22.86 21.60 -8.05
C SER A 331 21.64 21.86 -8.96
N GLY A 332 20.41 21.85 -8.44
CA GLY A 332 19.24 22.32 -9.21
C GLY A 332 18.86 21.44 -10.40
N LEU A 333 19.32 20.19 -10.45
CA LEU A 333 18.82 19.16 -11.37
C LEU A 333 17.72 18.36 -10.67
N VAL A 334 16.45 18.65 -10.99
CA VAL A 334 15.35 17.71 -10.73
C VAL A 334 15.41 16.66 -11.84
N ALA A 335 16.36 15.73 -11.71
CA ALA A 335 16.41 14.57 -12.59
C ALA A 335 15.68 13.41 -11.89
N GLY A 336 14.51 13.04 -12.41
CA GLY A 336 14.04 11.66 -12.28
C GLY A 336 14.95 10.80 -13.13
N VAL A 337 15.84 10.03 -12.51
CA VAL A 337 16.76 9.17 -13.26
C VAL A 337 16.14 7.79 -13.43
N ASN A 338 15.80 7.44 -14.67
CA ASN A 338 15.69 6.04 -15.03
C ASN A 338 17.11 5.52 -15.29
N GLY A 339 17.68 4.73 -14.37
CA GLY A 339 18.90 3.95 -14.63
C GLY A 339 20.27 4.63 -14.51
N ALA A 340 20.50 5.55 -13.56
CA ALA A 340 21.87 5.84 -13.09
C ALA A 340 21.89 6.16 -11.59
N SER A 341 22.39 5.19 -10.82
CA SER A 341 22.78 5.22 -9.40
C SER A 341 22.66 6.57 -8.66
N LEU A 342 21.54 6.78 -7.97
CA LEU A 342 21.44 7.63 -6.78
C LEU A 342 20.71 6.84 -5.68
N THR A 343 21.44 5.81 -5.25
CA THR A 343 21.51 5.09 -3.97
C THR A 343 20.38 5.23 -2.94
N THR A 344 19.80 4.07 -2.63
CA THR A 344 18.92 3.67 -1.51
C THR A 344 17.46 4.13 -1.52
N GLY A 345 16.72 3.88 -2.60
CA GLY A 345 15.36 3.32 -2.50
C GLY A 345 14.39 3.94 -1.50
N GLY A 346 14.11 5.24 -1.57
CA GLY A 346 13.16 5.87 -0.64
C GLY A 346 13.59 5.82 0.85
N VAL A 347 14.83 5.43 1.15
CA VAL A 347 15.41 5.36 2.50
C VAL A 347 16.23 6.61 2.74
N LEU A 348 15.80 7.43 3.70
CA LEU A 348 16.51 8.61 4.17
C LEU A 348 17.29 8.27 5.43
N LYS A 349 18.54 8.74 5.48
CA LYS A 349 19.37 8.74 6.69
C LYS A 349 19.48 10.15 7.24
N PRO A 350 19.58 10.33 8.57
CA PRO A 350 19.80 11.65 9.13
C PRO A 350 21.07 12.33 8.60
N ILE A 351 20.94 13.59 8.17
CA ILE A 351 22.05 14.44 7.74
C ILE A 351 22.74 15.13 8.92
N SER A 352 22.03 15.30 10.05
CA SER A 352 22.58 15.82 11.29
C SER A 352 21.95 15.15 12.52
N GLN A 353 22.67 15.24 13.63
CA GLN A 353 22.27 14.73 14.94
C GLN A 353 22.66 15.76 16.01
N ASP A 354 21.69 16.14 16.82
CA ASP A 354 21.81 17.14 17.87
C ASP A 354 21.20 16.58 19.18
N TYR A 355 21.31 17.30 20.29
CA TYR A 355 20.70 16.91 21.56
C TYR A 355 19.86 18.03 22.15
N VAL A 356 18.53 17.88 22.12
CA VAL A 356 17.57 18.83 22.70
C VAL A 356 16.36 18.05 23.22
N ASN A 357 16.24 17.92 24.55
CA ASN A 357 15.22 17.10 25.21
C ASN A 357 15.24 15.62 24.75
N GLY A 358 16.41 15.12 24.33
CA GLY A 358 16.65 13.81 23.70
C GLY A 358 17.51 13.94 22.45
N GLN A 359 17.78 12.83 21.75
CA GLN A 359 18.56 12.83 20.52
C GLN A 359 17.67 13.28 19.36
N VAL A 360 18.04 14.36 18.69
CA VAL A 360 17.26 14.94 17.58
C VAL A 360 18.00 14.72 16.27
N PHE A 361 17.31 14.19 15.28
CA PHE A 361 17.84 13.88 13.96
C PHE A 361 17.13 14.75 12.90
N ASP A 362 17.89 15.36 12.00
CA ASP A 362 17.36 16.06 10.82
C ASP A 362 17.54 15.17 9.59
N LEU A 363 16.45 14.84 8.90
CA LEU A 363 16.46 14.04 7.67
C LEU A 363 16.74 14.89 6.42
N GLY A 364 16.74 16.22 6.54
CA GLY A 364 17.00 17.15 5.44
C GLY A 364 15.80 17.41 4.52
N GLN A 365 14.78 16.55 4.59
CA GLN A 365 13.58 16.58 3.76
C GLN A 365 12.34 16.27 4.62
N ASN A 366 11.22 16.93 4.35
CA ASN A 366 9.92 16.61 4.94
C ASN A 366 9.19 15.59 4.05
N PHE A 367 8.70 14.50 4.62
CA PHE A 367 8.04 13.42 3.87
C PHE A 367 7.07 12.62 4.75
N ALA A 368 6.27 11.73 4.15
CA ALA A 368 5.40 10.80 4.86
C ALA A 368 6.02 9.41 4.97
N GLY A 369 5.98 8.81 6.16
CA GLY A 369 6.52 7.48 6.38
C GLY A 369 6.86 7.20 7.83
N TRP A 370 7.94 6.47 8.09
CA TRP A 370 8.37 6.11 9.44
C TRP A 370 9.87 5.84 9.51
N CYS A 371 10.39 5.64 10.72
CA CYS A 371 11.79 5.28 10.93
C CYS A 371 11.93 3.89 11.56
N LYS A 372 12.95 3.18 11.08
CA LYS A 372 13.47 1.95 11.63
C LYS A 372 14.74 2.24 12.41
N LEU A 373 14.84 1.64 13.60
CA LEU A 373 16.04 1.63 14.42
C LEU A 373 16.69 0.25 14.33
N SER A 374 17.98 0.20 14.07
CA SER A 374 18.77 -1.04 14.05
C SER A 374 19.82 -1.05 15.16
N SER A 375 20.46 -2.20 15.37
CA SER A 375 21.62 -2.33 16.27
C SER A 375 21.37 -1.91 17.73
N LEU A 376 20.14 -2.09 18.23
CA LEU A 376 19.76 -1.69 19.59
C LEU A 376 20.39 -2.62 20.63
N LYS A 377 21.21 -2.06 21.52
CA LYS A 377 22.03 -2.77 22.52
C LYS A 377 21.64 -2.48 23.97
N ALA A 378 20.44 -1.94 24.21
CA ALA A 378 20.02 -1.59 25.56
C ALA A 378 19.56 -2.82 26.37
N ALA A 379 19.43 -2.66 27.68
CA ALA A 379 19.00 -3.73 28.57
C ALA A 379 17.54 -4.13 28.31
N LYS A 380 17.16 -5.34 28.73
CA LYS A 380 15.77 -5.81 28.68
C LYS A 380 14.83 -4.82 29.38
N SER A 381 13.65 -4.62 28.78
CA SER A 381 12.63 -3.66 29.20
C SER A 381 13.04 -2.19 29.10
N THR A 382 14.14 -1.86 28.41
CA THR A 382 14.39 -0.47 27.99
C THR A 382 13.26 -0.03 27.07
N ILE A 383 12.70 1.15 27.33
CA ILE A 383 11.66 1.77 26.52
C ILE A 383 12.31 2.86 25.67
N ILE A 384 12.19 2.76 24.35
CA ILE A 384 12.66 3.76 23.40
C ILE A 384 11.44 4.39 22.74
N GLN A 385 11.42 5.72 22.66
CA GLN A 385 10.32 6.48 22.05
C GLN A 385 10.85 7.31 20.90
N LEU A 386 10.15 7.26 19.77
CA LEU A 386 10.39 8.04 18.57
C LEU A 386 9.24 9.03 18.40
N ARG A 387 9.51 10.32 18.35
CA ARG A 387 8.52 11.36 18.05
C ARG A 387 8.89 12.12 16.78
N TYR A 388 7.88 12.38 15.96
CA TYR A 388 8.07 12.90 14.61
C TYR A 388 7.54 14.34 14.50
N ALA A 389 8.28 15.22 13.83
CA ALA A 389 7.86 16.61 13.61
C ALA A 389 8.29 17.15 12.24
N GLU A 390 7.47 18.02 11.66
CA GLU A 390 7.81 18.73 10.43
C GLU A 390 8.76 19.91 10.67
N LEU A 391 8.66 20.54 11.84
CA LEU A 391 9.26 21.84 12.12
C LEU A 391 10.07 21.82 13.43
N ARG A 392 11.04 22.72 13.50
CA ARG A 392 11.70 23.14 14.75
C ARG A 392 11.20 24.53 15.12
N TYR A 393 11.14 24.84 16.41
CA TYR A 393 10.94 26.23 16.84
C TYR A 393 12.08 27.10 16.29
N SER A 394 11.76 28.31 15.83
CA SER A 394 12.78 29.32 15.55
C SER A 394 13.52 29.67 16.84
N ARG A 395 14.83 29.93 16.76
CA ARG A 395 15.59 30.54 17.88
C ARG A 395 14.81 31.78 18.35
N GLY A 396 14.42 31.79 19.63
CA GLY A 396 13.17 32.41 20.07
C GLY A 396 12.95 33.89 19.73
N GLN A 397 11.67 34.24 19.56
CA GLN A 397 11.22 35.58 19.95
C GLN A 397 11.38 35.73 21.47
N ASN A 398 11.79 36.91 21.92
CA ASN A 398 11.92 37.29 23.34
C ASN A 398 13.00 36.55 24.15
N GLY A 399 14.05 36.03 23.51
CA GLY A 399 15.23 35.51 24.21
C GLY A 399 15.04 34.14 24.89
N ILE A 400 13.93 33.43 24.60
CA ILE A 400 13.70 32.05 25.07
C ILE A 400 14.15 31.08 23.99
N ASP A 401 15.24 30.36 24.22
CA ASP A 401 15.81 29.41 23.28
C ASP A 401 15.07 28.06 23.29
N PHE A 402 13.90 28.00 22.64
CA PHE A 402 13.22 26.74 22.36
C PHE A 402 13.94 26.03 21.19
N ARG A 403 15.06 25.34 21.43
CA ARG A 403 15.72 24.52 20.38
C ARG A 403 14.96 23.22 20.03
N GLY A 404 13.76 23.05 20.57
CA GLY A 404 12.98 21.82 20.46
C GLY A 404 12.23 21.68 19.14
N LEU A 405 11.60 20.52 18.97
CA LEU A 405 10.69 20.24 17.86
C LEU A 405 9.32 20.90 18.11
N TYR A 406 8.66 21.35 17.03
CA TYR A 406 7.35 22.00 17.08
C TYR A 406 6.25 20.97 16.84
N TYR A 407 5.29 20.87 17.77
CA TYR A 407 4.21 19.87 17.75
C TYR A 407 2.81 20.47 17.74
N GLU A 408 2.65 21.79 17.86
CA GLU A 408 1.32 22.41 17.99
C GLU A 408 0.49 22.28 16.70
N ASN A 409 1.13 22.24 15.53
CA ASN A 409 0.46 21.99 14.25
C ASN A 409 -0.15 20.59 14.14
N LEU A 410 0.19 19.67 15.05
CA LEU A 410 -0.32 18.29 15.04
C LEU A 410 -1.71 18.17 15.69
N GLN A 411 -2.28 19.24 16.25
CA GLN A 411 -3.65 19.24 16.81
C GLN A 411 -3.90 18.16 17.87
N SER A 412 -3.01 18.07 18.86
CA SER A 412 -3.14 17.22 20.07
C SER A 412 -2.97 15.71 19.89
N ILE A 413 -2.46 15.22 18.75
CA ILE A 413 -1.98 13.82 18.65
C ILE A 413 -0.52 13.68 19.05
N ALA A 414 -0.17 12.53 19.62
CA ALA A 414 1.17 12.26 20.16
C ALA A 414 2.25 12.11 19.08
N VAL A 415 1.89 11.47 17.95
CA VAL A 415 2.77 11.10 16.82
C VAL A 415 4.05 10.45 17.35
N MET A 416 3.87 9.28 17.99
CA MET A 416 4.89 8.62 18.77
C MET A 416 4.89 7.11 18.57
N ASP A 417 6.04 6.57 18.19
CA ASP A 417 6.29 5.14 18.20
C ASP A 417 7.07 4.74 19.45
N THR A 418 6.70 3.63 20.07
CA THR A 418 7.33 3.12 21.30
C THR A 418 7.76 1.67 21.10
N VAL A 419 9.00 1.36 21.48
CA VAL A 419 9.49 -0.02 21.53
C VAL A 419 10.01 -0.37 22.91
N ILE A 420 9.64 -1.56 23.41
CA ILE A 420 10.16 -2.16 24.63
C ILE A 420 11.09 -3.30 24.24
N LEU A 421 12.36 -3.19 24.60
CA LEU A 421 13.39 -4.16 24.20
C LEU A 421 13.36 -5.46 25.00
N ASN A 422 13.77 -6.56 24.38
CA ASN A 422 13.96 -7.85 25.02
C ASN A 422 15.36 -8.04 25.61
N GLY A 423 16.32 -7.17 25.25
CA GLY A 423 17.69 -7.16 25.77
C GLY A 423 18.60 -8.20 25.12
N THR A 424 18.39 -8.54 23.85
CA THR A 424 19.21 -9.55 23.13
C THR A 424 20.53 -8.98 22.60
N GLY A 425 20.69 -7.65 22.59
CA GLY A 425 21.95 -6.98 22.23
C GLY A 425 22.17 -6.76 20.72
N ASN A 426 21.16 -6.99 19.88
CA ASN A 426 21.16 -6.60 18.46
C ASN A 426 19.73 -6.50 17.92
N GLU A 427 18.87 -5.75 18.62
CA GLU A 427 17.45 -5.66 18.28
C GLU A 427 17.20 -4.62 17.19
N THR A 428 16.11 -4.81 16.44
CA THR A 428 15.63 -3.89 15.40
C THR A 428 14.17 -3.57 15.70
N PHE A 429 13.79 -2.32 15.44
CA PHE A 429 12.42 -1.84 15.55
C PHE A 429 12.00 -1.17 14.24
N GLU A 430 10.89 -1.60 13.66
CA GLU A 430 10.21 -0.96 12.54
C GLU A 430 8.70 -0.98 12.83
N PRO A 431 8.00 0.16 12.78
CA PRO A 431 6.55 0.19 12.90
C PRO A 431 5.88 -0.45 11.68
N LEU A 432 4.73 -1.12 11.89
CA LEU A 432 4.05 -1.88 10.82
C LEU A 432 2.82 -1.17 10.25
N PHE A 433 2.03 -0.52 11.10
CA PHE A 433 0.65 -0.10 10.78
C PHE A 433 0.37 1.37 11.10
N THR A 434 1.38 2.21 10.97
CA THR A 434 1.30 3.66 11.17
C THR A 434 2.23 4.39 10.20
N TYR A 435 2.02 5.69 10.04
CA TYR A 435 2.91 6.58 9.32
C TYR A 435 2.79 8.00 9.87
N HIS A 436 3.78 8.82 9.59
CA HIS A 436 3.93 10.18 10.11
C HIS A 436 4.43 11.10 9.01
N GLY A 437 4.00 12.36 9.00
CA GLY A 437 4.60 13.42 8.18
C GLY A 437 5.66 14.17 8.96
N PHE A 438 6.93 14.11 8.53
CA PHE A 438 8.04 14.67 9.30
C PHE A 438 9.31 14.94 8.49
N ARG A 439 10.14 15.81 9.06
CA ARG A 439 11.55 16.01 8.70
C ARG A 439 12.48 15.71 9.87
N TYR A 440 11.98 15.89 11.09
CA TYR A 440 12.75 15.77 12.31
C TYR A 440 12.24 14.59 13.14
N LEU A 441 13.18 13.85 13.70
CA LEU A 441 12.92 12.74 14.60
C LEU A 441 13.56 13.06 15.96
N LEU A 442 12.78 12.96 17.04
CA LEU A 442 13.27 12.98 18.41
C LEU A 442 13.25 11.55 18.95
N VAL A 443 14.38 11.09 19.48
CA VAL A 443 14.51 9.78 20.14
C VAL A 443 14.83 9.95 21.62
N ASN A 444 14.05 9.26 22.46
CA ASN A 444 14.17 9.28 23.91
C ASN A 444 14.26 7.87 24.49
N GLY A 445 14.77 7.76 25.72
CA GLY A 445 14.82 6.51 26.49
C GLY A 445 16.07 5.65 26.25
N TYR A 446 16.86 5.98 25.24
CA TYR A 446 18.17 5.38 24.99
C TYR A 446 19.08 6.36 24.23
N ASP A 447 20.09 6.92 24.90
CA ASP A 447 20.93 8.01 24.35
C ASP A 447 22.09 7.51 23.46
N ASN A 448 22.18 6.21 23.19
CA ASN A 448 23.29 5.62 22.44
C ASN A 448 22.88 5.19 21.02
N ILE A 449 22.05 6.02 20.38
CA ILE A 449 21.67 5.87 18.97
C ILE A 449 22.47 6.88 18.15
N CYS A 450 23.16 6.42 17.12
CA CYS A 450 23.80 7.30 16.14
C CYS A 450 22.95 7.39 14.87
N LYS A 451 23.20 8.43 14.06
CA LYS A 451 22.51 8.60 12.77
C LYS A 451 22.56 7.35 11.86
N ASP A 452 23.62 6.54 11.95
CA ASP A 452 23.81 5.38 11.10
C ASP A 452 22.96 4.17 11.53
N ASP A 453 22.40 4.21 12.75
CA ASP A 453 21.45 3.23 13.27
C ASP A 453 20.00 3.47 12.79
N ILE A 454 19.77 4.58 12.07
CA ILE A 454 18.45 5.05 11.66
C ILE A 454 18.28 4.96 10.15
N GLU A 455 17.19 4.33 9.73
CA GLU A 455 16.71 4.33 8.35
C GLU A 455 15.26 4.81 8.36
N CYS A 456 14.94 5.90 7.65
CA CYS A 456 13.57 6.37 7.55
C CYS A 456 13.02 6.16 6.15
N TYR A 457 11.89 5.47 6.04
CA TYR A 457 11.29 5.07 4.78
C TYR A 457 10.24 6.08 4.36
N ASN A 458 10.41 6.67 3.18
CA ASN A 458 9.34 7.37 2.49
C ASN A 458 8.33 6.35 1.97
N ALA A 459 7.06 6.51 2.36
CA ALA A 459 5.98 5.60 2.01
C ALA A 459 4.92 6.35 1.21
N HIS A 460 4.49 5.76 0.09
CA HIS A 460 3.39 6.26 -0.72
C HIS A 460 2.87 5.16 -1.65
N SER A 461 1.67 5.36 -2.20
CA SER A 461 1.11 4.56 -3.29
C SER A 461 2.08 4.57 -4.46
N GLU A 462 2.46 3.37 -4.90
CA GLU A 462 3.45 3.14 -5.93
C GLU A 462 3.06 3.84 -7.24
N THR A 463 4.03 4.49 -7.84
CA THR A 463 3.87 5.24 -9.09
C THR A 463 5.21 5.35 -9.80
N THR A 464 5.18 5.90 -11.00
CA THR A 464 6.36 6.25 -11.78
C THR A 464 6.30 7.73 -12.13
N LEU A 465 7.47 8.37 -12.20
CA LEU A 465 7.57 9.73 -12.70
C LEU A 465 7.47 9.70 -14.23
N ILE A 466 6.45 10.34 -14.80
CA ILE A 466 6.20 10.43 -16.24
C ILE A 466 6.49 11.83 -16.80
N GLY A 467 6.52 12.84 -15.93
CA GLY A 467 6.91 14.20 -16.26
C GLY A 467 8.35 14.51 -15.86
N ASN A 468 8.97 15.46 -16.57
CA ASN A 468 10.25 16.03 -16.15
C ASN A 468 10.22 17.54 -16.36
N PHE A 469 10.74 18.30 -15.39
CA PHE A 469 10.84 19.74 -15.45
C PHE A 469 12.19 20.21 -14.91
N THR A 470 12.87 21.01 -15.70
CA THR A 470 14.04 21.78 -15.27
C THR A 470 14.02 23.15 -15.94
N SER A 471 14.62 24.14 -15.27
CA SER A 471 14.76 25.50 -15.78
C SER A 471 16.11 26.10 -15.37
N SER A 472 16.43 27.27 -15.92
CA SER A 472 17.58 28.07 -15.47
C SER A 472 17.36 28.74 -14.10
N SER A 473 16.15 28.71 -13.55
CA SER A 473 15.82 29.29 -12.25
C SER A 473 15.90 28.22 -11.16
N ALA A 474 16.87 28.36 -10.26
CA ALA A 474 16.99 27.49 -9.09
C ALA A 474 15.72 27.51 -8.22
N VAL A 475 15.01 28.64 -8.16
CA VAL A 475 13.76 28.76 -7.40
C VAL A 475 12.66 27.90 -8.01
N LEU A 476 12.49 27.93 -9.33
CA LEU A 476 11.47 27.11 -9.99
C LEU A 476 11.80 25.62 -9.87
N ASN A 477 13.07 25.25 -9.97
CA ASN A 477 13.50 23.86 -9.78
C ASN A 477 13.24 23.40 -8.33
N GLN A 478 13.45 24.28 -7.34
CA GLN A 478 13.13 23.98 -5.94
C GLN A 478 11.62 23.89 -5.69
N ILE A 479 10.80 24.72 -6.33
CA ILE A 479 9.33 24.62 -6.26
C ILE A 479 8.88 23.27 -6.82
N GLN A 480 9.37 22.89 -8.00
CA GLN A 480 9.08 21.58 -8.59
C GLN A 480 9.50 20.43 -7.66
N HIS A 481 10.71 20.49 -7.10
CA HIS A 481 11.20 19.50 -6.13
C HIS A 481 10.24 19.36 -4.93
N ASN A 482 9.80 20.49 -4.36
CA ASN A 482 8.87 20.49 -3.23
C ASN A 482 7.52 19.88 -3.61
N ILE A 483 7.00 20.23 -4.79
CA ILE A 483 5.75 19.69 -5.33
C ILE A 483 5.81 18.16 -5.40
N LEU A 484 6.87 17.59 -5.99
CA LEU A 484 7.02 16.14 -6.12
C LEU A 484 7.01 15.45 -4.75
N TRP A 485 7.75 15.98 -3.76
CA TRP A 485 7.75 15.42 -2.40
C TRP A 485 6.40 15.55 -1.69
N SER A 486 5.75 16.71 -1.82
CA SER A 486 4.44 16.95 -1.23
C SER A 486 3.37 16.04 -1.82
N GLN A 487 3.42 15.77 -3.12
CA GLN A 487 2.47 14.88 -3.77
C GLN A 487 2.67 13.42 -3.33
N LEU A 488 3.91 12.92 -3.33
CA LEU A 488 4.18 11.57 -2.83
C LEU A 488 3.74 11.41 -1.37
N SER A 489 4.04 12.40 -0.52
CA SER A 489 3.68 12.36 0.90
C SER A 489 2.17 12.30 1.15
N ASN A 490 1.37 12.79 0.20
CA ASN A 490 -0.09 12.80 0.27
C ASN A 490 -0.76 11.70 -0.55
N SER A 491 0.00 10.77 -1.11
CA SER A 491 -0.52 9.64 -1.87
C SER A 491 -0.57 8.38 -1.00
N MET A 492 -1.36 8.37 0.08
CA MET A 492 -1.41 7.25 1.04
C MET A 492 -2.71 6.45 0.89
N SER A 493 -2.86 5.74 -0.23
CA SER A 493 -4.12 5.07 -0.69
C SER A 493 -5.28 6.03 -1.04
N LEU A 494 -5.22 7.28 -0.57
CA LEU A 494 -6.09 8.39 -0.93
C LEU A 494 -5.23 9.66 -1.14
N PRO A 495 -5.66 10.61 -1.99
CA PRO A 495 -5.05 11.94 -2.08
C PRO A 495 -5.39 12.74 -0.82
N THR A 496 -4.51 12.73 0.18
CA THR A 496 -4.75 13.38 1.47
C THR A 496 -4.47 14.89 1.40
N ASP A 497 -5.11 15.67 2.25
CA ASP A 497 -4.76 17.08 2.47
C ASP A 497 -3.38 17.24 3.12
N CYS A 498 -3.07 16.37 4.07
CA CYS A 498 -1.84 16.42 4.83
C CYS A 498 -1.47 15.04 5.42
N PRO A 499 -0.19 14.73 5.67
CA PRO A 499 0.21 13.41 6.18
C PRO A 499 0.53 13.35 7.69
N GLN A 500 0.55 14.48 8.40
CA GLN A 500 1.13 14.60 9.75
C GLN A 500 0.08 14.65 10.87
N ARG A 501 -0.94 15.52 10.76
CA ARG A 501 -1.88 15.81 11.85
C ARG A 501 -3.00 14.79 11.92
N ASN A 502 -3.93 14.98 12.86
CA ASN A 502 -5.11 14.16 13.11
C ASN A 502 -6.22 14.30 12.03
N GLU A 503 -5.83 14.37 10.76
CA GLU A 503 -6.73 14.60 9.64
C GLU A 503 -6.51 13.57 8.53
N ARG A 504 -5.58 13.83 7.61
CA ARG A 504 -5.14 12.89 6.56
C ARG A 504 -6.31 12.36 5.73
N ARG A 505 -7.18 13.27 5.29
CA ARG A 505 -8.44 12.95 4.64
C ARG A 505 -8.36 13.20 3.15
N GLY A 506 -9.11 12.41 2.39
CA GLY A 506 -9.36 12.67 0.98
C GLY A 506 -10.29 13.86 0.77
N TRP A 507 -9.79 15.08 0.97
CA TRP A 507 -10.54 16.30 0.68
C TRP A 507 -10.65 16.51 -0.82
N MET A 508 -11.89 16.57 -1.33
CA MET A 508 -12.12 16.63 -2.78
C MET A 508 -11.72 17.98 -3.39
N GLY A 509 -11.73 19.06 -2.58
CA GLY A 509 -11.29 20.38 -3.03
C GLY A 509 -9.80 20.37 -3.38
N ASP A 510 -8.97 19.89 -2.45
CA ASP A 510 -7.53 19.75 -2.57
C ASP A 510 -7.18 18.83 -3.75
N ALA A 511 -7.75 17.61 -3.77
CA ALA A 511 -7.51 16.65 -4.84
C ALA A 511 -7.95 17.16 -6.22
N GLY A 512 -9.08 17.89 -6.28
CA GLY A 512 -9.59 18.47 -7.53
C GLY A 512 -8.73 19.62 -8.06
N LEU A 513 -8.09 20.39 -7.18
CA LEU A 513 -7.18 21.48 -7.56
C LEU A 513 -5.78 20.98 -7.95
N SER A 514 -5.32 19.88 -7.36
CA SER A 514 -3.97 19.37 -7.62
C SER A 514 -3.88 18.41 -8.81
N ILE A 515 -4.97 17.73 -9.18
CA ILE A 515 -4.94 16.59 -10.11
C ILE A 515 -4.18 16.83 -11.42
N ASP A 516 -4.27 18.04 -12.00
CA ASP A 516 -3.56 18.36 -13.24
C ASP A 516 -2.05 18.27 -13.05
N GLU A 517 -1.50 18.91 -12.01
CA GLU A 517 -0.07 18.82 -11.69
C GLU A 517 0.34 17.37 -11.42
N VAL A 518 -0.49 16.65 -10.68
CA VAL A 518 -0.20 15.25 -10.33
C VAL A 518 -0.11 14.37 -11.57
N LEU A 519 -1.05 14.49 -12.50
CA LEU A 519 -1.06 13.69 -13.73
C LEU A 519 -0.04 14.17 -14.77
N TYR A 520 0.48 15.39 -14.66
CA TYR A 520 1.67 15.82 -15.41
C TYR A 520 2.95 15.15 -14.91
N ASN A 521 3.06 14.93 -13.59
CA ASN A 521 4.28 14.41 -12.99
C ASN A 521 4.30 12.89 -12.84
N PHE A 522 3.18 12.26 -12.49
CA PHE A 522 3.12 10.87 -12.04
C PHE A 522 2.07 10.04 -12.79
N ASP A 523 2.36 8.75 -12.99
CA ASP A 523 1.33 7.78 -13.39
C ASP A 523 0.44 7.42 -12.18
N TYR A 524 -0.52 8.29 -11.89
CA TYR A 524 -1.52 8.10 -10.84
C TYR A 524 -2.94 7.86 -11.38
N VAL A 525 -3.07 7.44 -12.64
CA VAL A 525 -4.38 7.18 -13.25
C VAL A 525 -5.19 6.17 -12.43
N ALA A 526 -4.60 5.03 -12.08
CA ALA A 526 -5.28 4.00 -11.29
C ALA A 526 -5.63 4.48 -9.87
N PHE A 527 -4.77 5.31 -9.28
CA PHE A 527 -4.98 5.90 -7.95
C PHE A 527 -6.18 6.84 -7.93
N TYR A 528 -6.30 7.75 -8.91
CA TYR A 528 -7.45 8.65 -9.01
C TYR A 528 -8.72 7.95 -9.48
N LEU A 529 -8.64 6.88 -10.28
CA LEU A 529 -9.80 6.04 -10.60
C LEU A 529 -10.38 5.37 -9.35
N ASN A 530 -9.52 4.89 -8.44
CA ASN A 530 -9.96 4.40 -7.14
C ASN A 530 -10.64 5.51 -6.33
N PHE A 531 -10.04 6.71 -6.29
CA PHE A 531 -10.63 7.86 -5.60
C PHE A 531 -12.02 8.23 -6.17
N LEU A 532 -12.17 8.31 -7.49
CA LEU A 532 -13.45 8.57 -8.17
C LEU A 532 -14.48 7.47 -7.88
N THR A 533 -14.06 6.21 -7.84
CA THR A 533 -14.94 5.09 -7.47
C THR A 533 -15.47 5.28 -6.06
N MET A 534 -14.60 5.68 -5.12
CA MET A 534 -15.04 5.98 -3.77
C MET A 534 -15.99 7.18 -3.72
N ILE A 535 -15.77 8.22 -4.54
CA ILE A 535 -16.68 9.39 -4.61
C ILE A 535 -18.08 8.90 -5.00
N ALA A 536 -18.16 8.01 -6.00
CA ALA A 536 -19.41 7.41 -6.43
C ALA A 536 -20.04 6.53 -5.33
N ASP A 537 -19.25 5.69 -4.65
CA ASP A 537 -19.72 4.84 -3.55
C ASP A 537 -20.31 5.64 -2.37
N ASN A 538 -19.95 6.93 -2.24
CA ASN A 538 -20.37 7.81 -1.14
C ASN A 538 -21.26 8.98 -1.61
N GLN A 539 -21.71 9.00 -2.86
CA GLN A 539 -22.64 10.02 -3.35
C GLN A 539 -24.01 9.86 -2.67
N GLY A 540 -24.55 10.97 -2.16
CA GLY A 540 -25.87 10.99 -1.55
C GLY A 540 -26.97 10.62 -2.54
N SER A 541 -28.10 10.10 -2.04
CA SER A 541 -29.26 9.77 -2.90
C SER A 541 -29.91 10.98 -3.57
N ASP A 542 -29.58 12.19 -3.11
CA ASP A 542 -29.94 13.48 -3.71
C ASP A 542 -28.89 13.99 -4.73
N GLY A 543 -27.84 13.21 -4.98
CA GLY A 543 -26.74 13.55 -5.87
C GLY A 543 -25.62 14.38 -5.23
N ALA A 544 -25.73 14.75 -3.94
CA ALA A 544 -24.72 15.54 -3.26
C ALA A 544 -23.42 14.76 -3.03
N LEU A 545 -22.28 15.44 -3.15
CA LEU A 545 -20.96 14.89 -2.85
C LEU A 545 -20.46 15.38 -1.49
N LEU A 546 -19.84 14.48 -0.74
CA LEU A 546 -19.24 14.76 0.56
C LEU A 546 -17.94 15.57 0.42
N GLN A 547 -17.71 16.61 1.22
CA GLN A 547 -16.48 17.43 1.10
C GLN A 547 -15.19 16.61 1.29
N SER A 548 -15.23 15.62 2.18
CA SER A 548 -14.17 14.64 2.37
C SER A 548 -14.78 13.27 2.59
N PHE A 549 -14.02 12.23 2.23
CA PHE A 549 -14.22 10.90 2.79
C PHE A 549 -14.13 11.02 4.31
N LEU A 550 -15.16 10.52 5.02
CA LEU A 550 -15.46 10.64 6.46
C LEU A 550 -16.64 11.51 6.92
N SER A 551 -17.51 12.00 6.05
CA SER A 551 -18.76 12.64 6.51
C SER A 551 -19.97 11.68 6.58
N ASN A 552 -19.75 10.48 7.14
CA ASN A 552 -20.86 9.64 7.66
C ASN A 552 -21.37 10.11 9.04
N VAL A 553 -20.88 11.25 9.53
CA VAL A 553 -21.70 12.06 10.41
C VAL A 553 -22.83 12.58 9.54
N ASP A 554 -24.05 12.14 9.83
CA ASP A 554 -25.27 12.78 9.35
C ASP A 554 -25.14 14.30 9.62
N LEU A 555 -24.66 15.07 8.63
CA LEU A 555 -24.39 16.50 8.79
C LEU A 555 -25.69 17.26 9.13
N ARG A 556 -26.86 16.64 8.88
CA ARG A 556 -28.16 17.16 9.34
C ARG A 556 -28.28 17.20 10.86
N LYS A 557 -27.51 16.39 11.60
CA LYS A 557 -27.40 16.44 13.07
C LYS A 557 -26.33 17.41 13.59
N CYS A 558 -25.39 17.82 12.74
CA CYS A 558 -24.34 18.80 13.11
C CYS A 558 -24.71 20.25 12.80
N ILE A 559 -25.76 20.52 12.01
CA ILE A 559 -26.19 21.90 11.69
C ILE A 559 -26.83 22.63 12.88
N THR A 560 -27.17 21.95 13.99
CA THR A 560 -27.82 22.59 15.15
C THR A 560 -26.90 23.31 16.14
N THR A 561 -25.57 23.34 15.96
CA THR A 561 -24.66 23.89 17.00
C THR A 561 -23.64 24.93 16.50
N ILE A 562 -23.82 25.52 15.32
CA ILE A 562 -23.05 26.71 14.92
C ILE A 562 -23.98 27.77 14.32
N ILE A 563 -24.93 28.24 15.13
CA ILE A 563 -25.45 29.62 15.08
C ILE A 563 -25.77 30.04 16.52
N ILE A 564 -24.82 30.68 17.21
CA ILE A 564 -25.05 31.85 18.07
C ILE A 564 -23.86 32.77 17.87
#